data_AF-A0A452ZIQ1-F1
#
_entry.id   AF-A0A452ZIQ1-F1
#
_cell.length_a   1.000
_cell.length_b   1.000
_cell.length_c   1.000
_cell.angle_alpha   90.00
_cell.angle_beta   90.00
_cell.angle_gamma   90.00
#
_symmetry.space_group_name_H-M   'P 1'
#
loop_
_entity.id
_entity.type
_entity.pdbx_description
1 polymer ?
#
loop_
_entity_poly.entity_id
_entity_poly.type
_entity_poly.pdbx_seq_one_letter_code
_entity_poly.pdbx_strand_id
1 'polypeptide(L)'
;VTATIPVDPNCRYEEGTFPHFSGLVDSITIMNGINAPKVIQCIGSDGNRYRQLAKSGNDDLRQDAVMEQFFSLVNMFLQNHRDTSERRLRIRTYNVVPFTPSAGVVEWVNRTVPLGDYLLDSNRIGGAHARYGTGDWTFLQCREHLACEKDKRKAFFKICDNFRPVMHHFFIERFLQPADWFQSRLAYTRSVAASSMVGYIVGLGDRHSMNILIDEDTAEVVHIDLGVAFEQGLMLKTPERVPFRLTRDIIDGMGVTGTEGVFKRCCEKTLSVMRENKEALLTIIEVCLLPKVFS
;
A
#
# COMPACT_ATOMS: atom_id res chain seq x y z
N VAL A 1 11.79 19.14 -4.08
CA VAL A 1 11.16 18.32 -3.02
C VAL A 1 10.04 17.50 -3.65
N THR A 2 9.67 16.34 -3.11
CA THR A 2 8.51 15.54 -3.57
C THR A 2 7.18 16.11 -3.04
N ALA A 3 6.94 17.40 -3.29
CA ALA A 3 5.68 18.05 -2.95
C ALA A 3 4.68 17.86 -4.09
N THR A 4 3.43 17.57 -3.77
CA THR A 4 2.36 17.50 -4.77
C THR A 4 1.95 18.91 -5.18
N ILE A 5 2.11 19.23 -6.46
CA ILE A 5 1.72 20.52 -7.03
C ILE A 5 0.41 20.31 -7.80
N PRO A 6 -0.69 20.98 -7.43
CA PRO A 6 -1.93 20.89 -8.18
C PRO A 6 -1.77 21.51 -9.58
N VAL A 7 -2.39 20.91 -10.58
CA VAL A 7 -2.45 21.48 -11.92
C VAL A 7 -3.44 22.65 -11.91
N ASP A 8 -2.98 23.87 -12.23
CA ASP A 8 -3.88 25.01 -12.50
C ASP A 8 -4.29 24.96 -13.99
N PRO A 9 -5.59 24.78 -14.30
CA PRO A 9 -6.09 24.82 -15.68
C PRO A 9 -5.83 26.14 -16.41
N ASN A 10 -5.59 27.23 -15.67
CA ASN A 10 -5.27 28.55 -16.22
C ASN A 10 -3.76 28.75 -16.45
N CYS A 11 -2.95 27.72 -16.19
CA CYS A 11 -1.50 27.76 -16.34
C CYS A 11 -0.80 28.85 -15.52
N ARG A 12 -1.37 29.27 -14.37
CA ARG A 12 -0.76 30.29 -13.51
C ARG A 12 0.10 29.61 -12.46
N TYR A 13 1.40 29.55 -12.75
CA TYR A 13 2.42 29.05 -11.83
C TYR A 13 3.35 30.20 -11.47
N GLU A 14 2.95 31.02 -10.50
CA GLU A 14 3.73 32.19 -10.06
C GLU A 14 4.98 31.76 -9.28
N GLU A 15 6.07 32.52 -9.43
CA GLU A 15 7.31 32.22 -8.72
C GLU A 15 7.12 32.44 -7.21
N GLY A 16 7.51 31.45 -6.41
CA GLY A 16 7.33 31.48 -4.96
C GLY A 16 6.00 30.91 -4.44
N THR A 17 5.03 30.56 -5.30
CA THR A 17 3.78 29.92 -4.84
C THR A 17 3.92 28.42 -4.56
N PHE A 18 5.01 27.80 -5.01
CA PHE A 18 5.24 26.36 -4.83
C PHE A 18 6.44 26.09 -3.91
N PRO A 19 6.38 25.05 -3.07
CA PRO A 19 7.52 24.62 -2.27
C PRO A 19 8.71 24.26 -3.17
N HIS A 20 9.82 24.98 -3.03
CA HIS A 20 11.09 24.64 -3.66
C HIS A 20 12.06 24.10 -2.61
N PHE A 21 13.13 23.45 -3.08
CA PHE A 21 14.16 22.91 -2.19
C PHE A 21 14.93 24.05 -1.52
N SER A 22 14.95 24.07 -0.18
CA SER A 22 15.70 25.03 0.63
C SER A 22 16.95 24.43 1.26
N GLY A 23 17.01 23.11 1.47
CA GLY A 23 18.17 22.45 2.09
C GLY A 23 17.95 20.98 2.43
N LEU A 24 18.99 20.34 2.97
CA LEU A 24 18.92 18.98 3.52
C LEU A 24 19.09 19.03 5.03
N VAL A 25 18.50 18.07 5.72
CA VAL A 25 18.81 17.80 7.13
C VAL A 25 20.14 17.06 7.22
N ASP A 26 20.95 17.35 8.24
CA ASP A 26 22.30 16.80 8.45
C ASP A 26 22.34 15.31 8.87
N SER A 27 21.30 14.53 8.55
CA SER A 27 21.22 13.11 8.87
C SER A 27 20.58 12.32 7.74
N ILE A 28 21.18 11.18 7.40
CA ILE A 28 20.65 10.21 6.45
C ILE A 28 20.43 8.91 7.20
N THR A 29 19.28 8.26 6.98
CA THR A 29 19.02 6.91 7.51
C THR A 29 19.25 5.90 6.40
N ILE A 30 20.08 4.88 6.64
CA ILE A 30 20.29 3.78 5.69
C ILE A 30 19.37 2.63 6.11
N MET A 31 18.53 2.18 5.18
CA MET A 31 17.61 1.08 5.43
C MET A 31 18.31 -0.26 5.17
N ASN A 32 17.87 -1.29 5.90
CA ASN A 32 18.30 -2.66 5.65
C ASN A 32 17.73 -3.15 4.31
N GLY A 33 18.57 -3.73 3.46
CA GLY A 33 18.18 -4.27 2.16
C GLY A 33 19.37 -4.46 1.23
N ILE A 34 19.18 -5.21 0.15
CA ILE A 34 20.24 -5.55 -0.83
C ILE A 34 20.89 -4.28 -1.40
N ASN A 35 20.07 -3.28 -1.73
CA ASN A 35 20.52 -2.03 -2.35
C ASN A 35 20.80 -0.90 -1.33
N ALA A 36 20.71 -1.18 -0.02
CA ALA A 36 20.88 -0.22 1.08
C ALA A 36 20.26 1.17 0.76
N PRO A 37 18.92 1.24 0.57
CA PRO A 37 18.27 2.47 0.14
C PRO A 37 18.35 3.53 1.24
N LYS A 38 18.44 4.79 0.82
CA LYS A 38 18.81 5.92 1.71
C LYS A 38 17.59 6.81 1.92
N VAL A 39 17.17 6.97 3.16
CA VAL A 39 16.13 7.93 3.53
C VAL A 39 16.79 9.27 3.79
N ILE A 40 16.46 10.24 2.94
CA ILE A 40 16.89 11.63 3.03
C ILE A 40 15.72 12.51 3.46
N GLN A 41 16.01 13.62 4.12
CA GLN A 41 14.98 14.61 4.49
C GLN A 41 15.35 15.96 3.90
N CYS A 42 14.54 16.42 2.96
CA CYS A 42 14.65 17.75 2.35
C CYS A 42 13.83 18.77 3.15
N ILE A 43 14.34 19.98 3.26
CA ILE A 43 13.66 21.15 3.79
C ILE A 43 13.11 21.94 2.61
N GLY A 44 11.80 22.20 2.60
CA GLY A 44 11.16 23.06 1.61
C GLY A 44 11.22 24.53 2.00
N SER A 45 11.05 25.41 1.02
CA SER A 45 10.94 26.87 1.21
C SER A 45 9.72 27.28 2.04
N ASP A 46 8.75 26.39 2.17
CA ASP A 46 7.57 26.51 3.03
C ASP A 46 7.84 26.13 4.50
N GLY A 47 9.09 25.76 4.82
CA GLY A 47 9.49 25.30 6.14
C GLY A 47 9.12 23.84 6.45
N ASN A 48 8.45 23.15 5.53
CA ASN A 48 8.06 21.76 5.71
C ASN A 48 9.22 20.80 5.43
N ARG A 49 9.15 19.62 6.04
CA ARG A 49 10.14 18.56 5.86
C ARG A 49 9.59 17.43 5.00
N TYR A 50 10.28 17.16 3.91
CA TYR A 50 9.92 16.17 2.90
C TYR A 50 10.88 14.99 2.98
N ARG A 51 10.42 13.87 3.56
CA ARG A 51 11.19 12.62 3.59
C ARG A 51 11.08 11.93 2.23
N GLN A 52 12.21 11.42 1.75
CA GLN A 52 12.31 10.75 0.46
C GLN A 52 13.19 9.50 0.62
N LEU A 53 12.83 8.43 -0.08
CA LEU A 53 13.64 7.24 -0.22
C LEU A 53 14.39 7.32 -1.55
N ALA A 54 15.70 7.52 -1.49
CA ALA A 54 16.58 7.38 -2.64
C ALA A 54 16.86 5.89 -2.86
N LYS A 55 16.34 5.37 -3.98
CA LYS A 55 16.58 4.02 -4.47
C LYS A 55 17.60 4.11 -5.63
N SER A 56 18.56 3.20 -5.62
CA SER A 56 19.61 3.09 -6.63
C SER A 56 19.98 1.63 -6.80
N GLY A 57 20.24 1.17 -8.02
CA GLY A 57 20.62 -0.22 -8.31
C GLY A 57 19.77 -0.80 -9.43
N ASN A 58 19.39 -2.08 -9.31
CA ASN A 58 18.62 -2.78 -10.34
C ASN A 58 17.10 -2.59 -10.23
N ASP A 59 16.63 -1.62 -9.44
CA ASP A 59 15.20 -1.38 -9.23
C ASP A 59 14.70 -0.35 -10.26
N ASP A 60 13.90 -0.81 -11.22
CA ASP A 60 13.32 0.05 -12.26
C ASP A 60 12.10 0.83 -11.74
N LEU A 61 12.34 2.02 -11.20
CA LEU A 61 11.30 2.90 -10.69
C LEU A 61 10.35 3.45 -11.75
N ARG A 62 10.63 3.27 -13.04
CA ARG A 62 9.69 3.67 -14.09
C ARG A 62 8.39 2.89 -13.92
N GLN A 63 8.46 1.60 -13.54
CA GLN A 63 7.27 0.75 -13.39
C GLN A 63 6.40 1.26 -12.26
N ASP A 64 7.01 1.53 -11.09
CA ASP A 64 6.34 2.19 -9.97
C ASP A 64 5.70 3.53 -10.38
N ALA A 65 6.43 4.37 -11.12
CA ALA A 65 5.93 5.67 -11.55
C ALA A 65 4.69 5.57 -12.44
N VAL A 66 4.64 4.62 -13.39
CA VAL A 66 3.46 4.45 -14.24
C VAL A 66 2.31 3.79 -13.47
N MET A 67 2.58 2.90 -12.52
CA MET A 67 1.55 2.37 -11.63
C MET A 67 0.90 3.47 -10.78
N GLU A 68 1.69 4.42 -10.25
CA GLU A 68 1.17 5.59 -9.53
C GLU A 68 0.35 6.52 -10.43
N GLN A 69 0.72 6.66 -11.71
CA GLN A 69 -0.09 7.39 -12.70
C GLN A 69 -1.42 6.67 -12.97
N PHE A 70 -1.39 5.34 -13.11
CA PHE A 70 -2.59 4.53 -13.26
C PHE A 70 -3.53 4.68 -12.06
N PHE A 71 -3.00 4.60 -10.83
CA PHE A 71 -3.78 4.83 -9.60
C PHE A 71 -4.35 6.25 -9.53
N SER A 72 -3.60 7.25 -9.98
CA SER A 72 -4.07 8.64 -10.06
C SER A 72 -5.24 8.78 -11.05
N LEU A 73 -5.18 8.11 -12.20
CA LEU A 73 -6.28 8.08 -13.16
C LEU A 73 -7.52 7.39 -12.58
N VAL A 74 -7.34 6.26 -11.90
CA VAL A 74 -8.43 5.55 -11.22
C VAL A 74 -9.09 6.45 -10.15
N ASN A 75 -8.28 7.17 -9.36
CA ASN A 75 -8.80 8.11 -8.36
C ASN A 75 -9.67 9.19 -8.99
N MET A 76 -9.28 9.72 -10.16
CA MET A 76 -10.08 10.69 -10.89
C MET A 76 -11.44 10.11 -11.32
N PHE A 77 -11.48 8.88 -11.84
CA PHE A 77 -12.74 8.20 -12.17
C PHE A 77 -13.62 7.92 -10.94
N LEU A 78 -13.02 7.47 -9.83
CA LEU A 78 -13.73 7.25 -8.57
C LEU A 78 -14.29 8.55 -7.99
N GLN A 79 -13.63 9.69 -8.17
CA GLN A 79 -14.12 10.99 -7.72
C GLN A 79 -15.25 11.55 -8.62
N ASN A 80 -15.21 11.26 -9.92
CA ASN A 80 -16.21 11.72 -10.88
C ASN A 80 -17.51 10.90 -10.83
N HIS A 81 -17.46 9.66 -10.34
CA HIS A 81 -18.67 8.87 -10.13
C HIS A 81 -19.32 9.19 -8.78
N ARG A 82 -20.61 9.57 -8.79
CA ARG A 82 -21.36 10.02 -7.59
C ARG A 82 -21.26 9.07 -6.39
N ASP A 83 -21.61 7.80 -6.56
CA ASP A 83 -21.64 6.83 -5.44
C ASP A 83 -20.27 6.63 -4.77
N THR A 84 -19.20 6.60 -5.56
CA THR A 84 -17.83 6.38 -5.07
C THR A 84 -17.28 7.65 -4.42
N SER A 85 -17.61 8.83 -4.96
CA SER A 85 -17.27 10.13 -4.42
C SER A 85 -17.94 10.42 -3.07
N GLU A 86 -19.25 10.15 -2.94
CA GLU A 86 -19.99 10.27 -1.68
C GLU A 86 -19.38 9.40 -0.56
N ARG A 87 -18.79 8.26 -0.93
CA ARG A 87 -18.11 7.33 -0.01
C ARG A 87 -16.62 7.63 0.16
N ARG A 88 -16.09 8.64 -0.53
CA ARG A 88 -14.66 9.00 -0.60
C ARG A 88 -13.78 7.79 -0.94
N LEU A 89 -14.22 6.95 -1.87
CA LEU A 89 -13.39 5.85 -2.37
C LEU A 89 -12.21 6.41 -3.14
N ARG A 90 -11.02 6.02 -2.72
CA ARG A 90 -9.75 6.37 -3.35
C ARG A 90 -8.69 5.34 -2.99
N ILE A 91 -7.65 5.31 -3.80
CA ILE A 91 -6.38 4.66 -3.51
C ILE A 91 -5.42 5.74 -3.03
N ARG A 92 -4.66 5.46 -1.98
CA ARG A 92 -3.59 6.37 -1.55
C ARG A 92 -2.40 6.21 -2.49
N THR A 93 -1.99 7.32 -3.10
CA THR A 93 -0.85 7.41 -4.03
C THR A 93 0.32 8.15 -3.37
N TYR A 94 1.50 8.02 -3.96
CA TYR A 94 2.71 8.74 -3.55
C TYR A 94 3.56 9.10 -4.76
N ASN A 95 4.44 10.10 -4.63
CA ASN A 95 5.23 10.56 -5.75
C ASN A 95 6.45 9.64 -6.00
N VAL A 96 6.62 9.21 -7.24
CA VAL A 96 7.81 8.48 -7.72
C VAL A 96 8.44 9.29 -8.85
N VAL A 97 9.72 9.64 -8.68
CA VAL A 97 10.48 10.42 -9.65
C VAL A 97 11.70 9.61 -10.09
N PRO A 98 11.59 8.86 -11.20
CA PRO A 98 12.74 8.18 -11.80
C PRO A 98 13.70 9.21 -12.41
N PHE A 99 15.00 9.09 -12.14
CA PHE A 99 16.05 9.94 -12.73
C PHE A 99 16.76 9.23 -13.88
N THR A 100 17.02 7.94 -13.71
CA THR A 100 17.65 7.05 -14.68
C THR A 100 16.93 5.69 -14.65
N PRO A 101 17.22 4.75 -15.57
CA PRO A 101 16.67 3.39 -15.51
C PRO A 101 17.00 2.62 -14.22
N SER A 102 17.96 3.09 -13.43
CA SER A 102 18.51 2.41 -12.25
C SER A 102 18.49 3.27 -10.97
N ALA A 103 17.94 4.48 -11.02
CA ALA A 103 17.95 5.38 -9.89
C ALA A 103 16.79 6.38 -9.93
N GLY A 104 16.31 6.74 -8.74
CA GLY A 104 15.30 7.78 -8.56
C GLY A 104 14.95 7.95 -7.10
N VAL A 105 13.93 8.77 -6.86
CA VAL A 105 13.42 9.05 -5.52
C VAL A 105 11.95 8.69 -5.42
N VAL A 106 11.61 8.10 -4.28
CA VAL A 106 10.24 7.78 -3.91
C VAL A 106 9.88 8.64 -2.70
N GLU A 107 8.69 9.22 -2.71
CA GLU A 107 8.15 9.92 -1.56
C GLU A 107 8.02 8.96 -0.36
N TRP A 108 8.49 9.41 0.81
CA TRP A 108 8.24 8.68 2.03
C TRP A 108 6.86 9.05 2.56
N VAL A 109 5.95 8.07 2.57
CA VAL A 109 4.61 8.26 3.11
C VAL A 109 4.69 8.36 4.65
N ASN A 110 4.58 9.58 5.16
CA ASN A 110 4.72 9.85 6.60
C ASN A 110 3.56 9.25 7.41
N ARG A 111 3.83 8.98 8.70
CA ARG A 111 2.85 8.44 9.67
C ARG A 111 2.22 7.13 9.21
N THR A 112 3.00 6.32 8.51
CA THR A 112 2.58 4.98 8.12
C THR A 112 3.48 3.94 8.78
N VAL A 113 2.90 2.78 9.04
CA VAL A 113 3.61 1.60 9.53
C VAL A 113 3.31 0.41 8.63
N PRO A 114 4.30 -0.42 8.26
CA PRO A 114 4.02 -1.67 7.56
C PRO A 114 3.11 -2.58 8.39
N LEU A 115 2.14 -3.25 7.76
CA LEU A 115 1.27 -4.19 8.45
C LEU A 115 2.07 -5.28 9.18
N GLY A 116 3.18 -5.72 8.58
CA GLY A 116 4.10 -6.70 9.17
C GLY A 116 4.71 -6.22 10.48
N ASP A 117 5.14 -4.97 10.54
CA ASP A 117 5.75 -4.39 11.73
C ASP A 117 4.71 -4.19 12.83
N TYR A 118 3.50 -3.72 12.52
CA TYR A 118 2.44 -3.64 13.54
C TYR A 118 2.05 -5.03 14.09
N LEU A 119 1.84 -6.01 13.20
CA LEU A 119 1.33 -7.33 13.59
C LEU A 119 2.37 -8.19 14.31
N LEU A 120 3.64 -8.15 13.87
CA LEU A 120 4.69 -9.05 14.34
C LEU A 120 5.87 -8.34 15.01
N ASP A 121 6.05 -7.02 14.81
CA ASP A 121 7.28 -6.27 15.11
C ASP A 121 8.48 -6.73 14.25
N SER A 122 9.50 -5.87 14.13
CA SER A 122 10.70 -6.13 13.30
C SER A 122 11.43 -7.40 13.72
N ASN A 123 11.43 -7.71 15.02
CA ASN A 123 12.04 -8.93 15.57
C ASN A 123 11.09 -10.14 15.58
N ARG A 124 9.83 -9.98 15.16
CA ARG A 124 8.80 -11.04 15.12
C ARG A 124 8.43 -11.64 16.49
N ILE A 125 8.71 -10.89 17.56
CA ILE A 125 8.52 -11.32 18.96
C ILE A 125 7.56 -10.39 19.72
N GLY A 126 7.46 -9.10 19.34
CA GLY A 126 6.79 -8.08 20.15
C GLY A 126 5.55 -7.41 19.55
N GLY A 127 5.11 -7.81 18.35
CA GLY A 127 3.99 -7.17 17.65
C GLY A 127 2.62 -7.41 18.30
N ALA A 128 1.56 -6.94 17.65
CA ALA A 128 0.18 -7.12 18.12
C ALA A 128 -0.19 -8.58 18.42
N HIS A 129 0.30 -9.54 17.63
CA HIS A 129 0.08 -10.98 17.89
C HIS A 129 0.71 -11.45 19.21
N ALA A 130 1.85 -10.89 19.61
CA ALA A 130 2.45 -11.19 20.91
C ALA A 130 1.71 -10.52 22.07
N ARG A 131 1.23 -9.29 21.86
CA ARG A 131 0.51 -8.51 22.89
C ARG A 131 -0.89 -9.07 23.18
N TYR A 132 -1.63 -9.51 22.15
CA TYR A 132 -3.03 -9.91 22.28
C TYR A 132 -3.29 -11.41 22.03
N GLY A 133 -2.37 -12.10 21.37
CA GLY A 133 -2.47 -13.54 21.12
C GLY A 133 -1.99 -14.39 22.30
N THR A 134 -2.26 -14.00 23.55
CA THR A 134 -1.85 -14.82 24.71
C THR A 134 -2.49 -16.21 24.63
N GLY A 135 -1.64 -17.24 24.66
CA GLY A 135 -2.05 -18.65 24.52
C GLY A 135 -2.08 -19.17 23.07
N ASP A 136 -1.89 -18.30 22.08
CA ASP A 136 -1.76 -18.71 20.68
C ASP A 136 -0.34 -19.18 20.36
N TRP A 137 -0.20 -19.85 19.22
CA TRP A 137 1.10 -20.13 18.64
C TRP A 137 1.81 -18.83 18.26
N THR A 138 3.12 -18.81 18.38
CA THR A 138 3.96 -17.72 17.88
C THR A 138 4.13 -17.82 16.37
N PHE A 139 4.52 -16.70 15.73
CA PHE A 139 4.88 -16.69 14.31
C PHE A 139 5.91 -17.77 13.96
N LEU A 140 6.92 -17.97 14.83
CA LEU A 140 7.97 -18.97 14.61
C LEU A 140 7.40 -20.40 14.65
N GLN A 141 6.57 -20.72 15.65
CA GLN A 141 5.90 -22.02 15.74
C GLN A 141 5.00 -22.29 14.53
N CYS A 142 4.25 -21.28 14.06
CA CYS A 142 3.44 -21.40 12.85
C CYS A 142 4.31 -21.69 11.61
N ARG A 143 5.44 -20.98 11.47
CA ARG A 143 6.36 -21.16 10.34
C ARG A 143 7.03 -22.53 10.35
N GLU A 144 7.50 -22.98 11.51
CA GLU A 144 8.12 -24.30 11.70
C GLU A 144 7.12 -25.42 11.42
N HIS A 145 5.91 -25.34 11.98
CA HIS A 145 4.86 -26.32 11.74
C HIS A 145 4.51 -26.43 10.25
N LEU A 146 4.33 -25.28 9.58
CA LEU A 146 4.05 -25.26 8.14
C LEU A 146 5.21 -25.82 7.32
N ALA A 147 6.46 -25.62 7.74
CA ALA A 147 7.64 -26.12 7.04
C ALA A 147 7.78 -27.65 7.17
N CYS A 148 7.59 -28.19 8.36
CA CYS A 148 7.77 -29.62 8.67
C CYS A 148 6.64 -30.51 8.13
N GLU A 149 5.40 -30.01 8.07
CA GLU A 149 4.26 -30.83 7.69
C GLU A 149 4.26 -31.15 6.19
N LYS A 150 3.91 -32.40 5.83
CA LYS A 150 3.82 -32.81 4.42
C LYS A 150 2.54 -32.26 3.78
N ASP A 151 1.43 -32.37 4.50
CA ASP A 151 0.14 -31.79 4.08
C ASP A 151 0.06 -30.31 4.53
N LYS A 152 0.48 -29.43 3.61
CA LYS A 152 0.47 -27.97 3.85
C LYS A 152 -0.93 -27.43 4.12
N ARG A 153 -1.99 -28.04 3.56
CA ARG A 153 -3.37 -27.60 3.76
C ARG A 153 -3.84 -27.92 5.18
N LYS A 154 -3.56 -29.13 5.65
CA LYS A 154 -3.85 -29.54 7.03
C LYS A 154 -3.08 -28.67 8.05
N ALA A 155 -1.78 -28.44 7.81
CA ALA A 155 -0.99 -27.54 8.64
C ALA A 155 -1.57 -26.13 8.68
N PHE A 156 -2.00 -25.60 7.53
CA PHE A 156 -2.60 -24.26 7.46
C PHE A 156 -3.86 -24.14 8.33
N PHE A 157 -4.78 -25.10 8.26
CA PHE A 157 -5.97 -25.07 9.12
C PHE A 157 -5.62 -25.20 10.60
N LYS A 158 -4.67 -26.09 10.94
CA LYS A 158 -4.22 -26.23 12.33
C LYS A 158 -3.60 -24.94 12.87
N ILE A 159 -2.79 -24.26 12.06
CA ILE A 159 -2.26 -22.93 12.39
C ILE A 159 -3.40 -21.95 12.56
N CYS A 160 -4.42 -21.99 11.70
CA CYS A 160 -5.56 -21.09 11.82
C CYS A 160 -6.30 -21.26 13.16
N ASP A 161 -6.46 -22.48 13.63
CA ASP A 161 -7.10 -22.77 14.92
C ASP A 161 -6.27 -22.31 16.14
N ASN A 162 -4.96 -22.14 15.98
CA ASN A 162 -4.03 -21.81 17.07
C ASN A 162 -3.41 -20.42 16.93
N PHE A 163 -3.84 -19.62 15.95
CA PHE A 163 -3.31 -18.28 15.67
C PHE A 163 -4.47 -17.38 15.27
N ARG A 164 -5.02 -16.64 16.24
CA ARG A 164 -6.20 -15.79 16.04
C ARG A 164 -5.81 -14.46 15.40
N PRO A 165 -6.68 -13.85 14.58
CA PRO A 165 -6.40 -12.52 14.06
C PRO A 165 -6.52 -11.45 15.15
N VAL A 166 -5.73 -10.38 15.05
CA VAL A 166 -5.63 -9.32 16.09
C VAL A 166 -5.61 -7.90 15.51
N MET A 167 -5.93 -7.75 14.22
CA MET A 167 -5.81 -6.47 13.52
C MET A 167 -6.81 -5.42 14.04
N HIS A 168 -7.98 -5.82 14.54
CA HIS A 168 -8.97 -4.91 15.10
C HIS A 168 -8.42 -4.08 16.28
N HIS A 169 -7.41 -4.60 17.01
CA HIS A 169 -6.73 -3.86 18.07
C HIS A 169 -6.01 -2.60 17.56
N PHE A 170 -5.60 -2.56 16.29
CA PHE A 170 -4.96 -1.38 15.70
C PHE A 170 -5.84 -0.14 15.88
N PHE A 171 -7.14 -0.33 15.65
CA PHE A 171 -8.12 0.74 15.69
C PHE A 171 -8.46 1.15 17.12
N ILE A 172 -8.54 0.18 18.04
CA ILE A 172 -8.90 0.43 19.44
C ILE A 172 -7.78 1.16 20.18
N GLU A 173 -6.53 0.89 19.84
CA GLU A 173 -5.36 1.55 20.44
C GLU A 173 -5.17 2.99 19.98
N ARG A 174 -5.51 3.30 18.73
CA ARG A 174 -5.21 4.61 18.10
C ARG A 174 -6.40 5.56 18.11
N PHE A 175 -7.61 5.05 17.93
CA PHE A 175 -8.81 5.87 17.80
C PHE A 175 -9.69 5.70 19.04
N LEU A 176 -9.41 6.47 20.08
CA LEU A 176 -10.08 6.35 21.37
C LEU A 176 -11.52 6.89 21.35
N GLN A 177 -11.81 7.83 20.45
CA GLN A 177 -13.16 8.36 20.27
C GLN A 177 -13.98 7.45 19.36
N PRO A 178 -15.20 7.02 19.75
CA PRO A 178 -16.01 6.08 18.95
C PRO A 178 -16.32 6.57 17.54
N ALA A 179 -16.51 7.89 17.38
CA ALA A 179 -16.75 8.49 16.07
C ALA A 179 -15.52 8.35 15.15
N ASP A 180 -14.33 8.67 15.66
CA ASP A 180 -13.07 8.57 14.91
C ASP A 180 -12.76 7.10 14.61
N TRP A 181 -12.92 6.20 15.58
CA TRP A 181 -12.77 4.77 15.39
C TRP A 181 -13.65 4.24 14.25
N PHE A 182 -14.92 4.65 14.23
CA PHE A 182 -15.84 4.23 13.18
C PHE A 182 -15.45 4.78 11.81
N GLN A 183 -15.05 6.06 11.72
CA GLN A 183 -14.61 6.67 10.47
C GLN A 183 -13.30 6.05 9.95
N SER A 184 -12.30 5.84 10.81
CA SER A 184 -11.02 5.23 10.45
C SER A 184 -11.20 3.77 10.02
N ARG A 185 -12.06 3.00 10.70
CA ARG A 185 -12.37 1.62 10.26
C ARG A 185 -13.09 1.61 8.90
N LEU A 186 -13.98 2.58 8.64
CA LEU A 186 -14.60 2.72 7.32
C LEU A 186 -13.57 3.10 6.24
N ALA A 187 -12.65 4.03 6.53
CA ALA A 187 -11.57 4.43 5.63
C ALA A 187 -10.63 3.26 5.32
N TYR A 188 -10.25 2.48 6.33
CA TYR A 188 -9.53 1.21 6.16
C TYR A 188 -10.26 0.26 5.21
N THR A 189 -11.51 -0.07 5.52
CA THR A 189 -12.29 -1.05 4.72
C THR A 189 -12.44 -0.60 3.27
N ARG A 190 -12.67 0.70 3.05
CA ARG A 190 -12.81 1.32 1.73
C ARG A 190 -11.51 1.32 0.93
N SER A 191 -10.40 1.69 1.57
CA SER A 191 -9.08 1.70 0.93
C SER A 191 -8.60 0.28 0.60
N VAL A 192 -8.82 -0.70 1.48
CA VAL A 192 -8.55 -2.12 1.19
C VAL A 192 -9.37 -2.61 -0.01
N ALA A 193 -10.66 -2.27 -0.07
CA ALA A 193 -11.52 -2.65 -1.20
C ALA A 193 -11.04 -2.04 -2.52
N ALA A 194 -10.80 -0.72 -2.56
CA ALA A 194 -10.36 -0.03 -3.76
C ALA A 194 -9.00 -0.55 -4.25
N SER A 195 -8.00 -0.61 -3.37
CA SER A 195 -6.66 -1.10 -3.70
C SER A 195 -6.66 -2.58 -4.12
N SER A 196 -7.52 -3.42 -3.55
CA SER A 196 -7.63 -4.84 -3.93
C SER A 196 -8.18 -5.01 -5.35
N MET A 197 -9.24 -4.30 -5.71
CA MET A 197 -9.84 -4.41 -7.05
C MET A 197 -8.93 -3.85 -8.12
N VAL A 198 -8.27 -2.74 -7.82
CA VAL A 198 -7.37 -2.07 -8.76
C VAL A 198 -6.09 -2.88 -8.92
N GLY A 199 -5.52 -3.38 -7.81
CA GLY A 199 -4.38 -4.29 -7.81
C GLY A 199 -4.66 -5.58 -8.58
N TYR A 200 -5.86 -6.15 -8.45
CA TYR A 200 -6.27 -7.31 -9.26
C TYR A 200 -6.29 -7.00 -10.76
N ILE A 201 -6.83 -5.86 -11.17
CA ILE A 201 -6.94 -5.50 -12.60
C ILE A 201 -5.57 -5.30 -13.25
N VAL A 202 -4.61 -4.74 -12.52
CA VAL A 202 -3.23 -4.57 -13.04
C VAL A 202 -2.35 -5.78 -12.80
N GLY A 203 -2.85 -6.84 -12.16
CA GLY A 203 -2.07 -8.04 -11.82
C GLY A 203 -0.92 -7.75 -10.86
N LEU A 204 -1.16 -6.92 -9.84
CA LEU A 204 -0.16 -6.52 -8.84
C LEU A 204 0.21 -7.70 -7.93
N GLY A 205 1.49 -8.07 -7.92
CA GLY A 205 2.07 -9.16 -7.12
C GLY A 205 3.00 -8.66 -6.00
N ASP A 206 3.63 -9.61 -5.31
CA ASP A 206 4.53 -9.38 -4.16
C ASP A 206 3.88 -8.55 -3.03
N ARG A 207 2.59 -8.84 -2.78
CA ARG A 207 1.79 -8.15 -1.75
C ARG A 207 1.99 -8.79 -0.37
N HIS A 208 3.24 -8.84 0.06
CA HIS A 208 3.59 -9.26 1.42
C HIS A 208 3.33 -8.16 2.46
N SER A 209 3.32 -8.50 3.74
CA SER A 209 2.92 -7.58 4.83
C SER A 209 3.83 -6.37 5.01
N MET A 210 5.02 -6.34 4.41
CA MET A 210 5.90 -5.16 4.41
C MET A 210 5.61 -4.16 3.28
N ASN A 211 4.88 -4.58 2.24
CA ASN A 211 4.54 -3.75 1.07
C ASN A 211 3.14 -3.14 1.17
N ILE A 212 2.46 -3.38 2.30
CA ILE A 212 1.17 -2.78 2.61
C ILE A 212 1.37 -2.04 3.92
N LEU A 213 1.30 -0.72 3.83
CA LEU A 213 1.39 0.19 4.95
C LEU A 213 -0.03 0.57 5.40
N ILE A 214 -0.16 0.94 6.67
CA ILE A 214 -1.37 1.56 7.21
C ILE A 214 -1.02 2.94 7.75
N ASP A 215 -1.79 3.95 7.35
CA ASP A 215 -1.71 5.32 7.87
C ASP A 215 -2.22 5.34 9.32
N GLU A 216 -1.40 5.79 10.25
CA GLU A 216 -1.72 5.76 11.68
C GLU A 216 -2.79 6.79 12.08
N ASP A 217 -2.98 7.84 11.27
CA ASP A 217 -3.97 8.88 11.52
C ASP A 217 -5.30 8.61 10.82
N THR A 218 -5.26 8.05 9.60
CA THR A 218 -6.49 7.84 8.81
C THR A 218 -6.93 6.37 8.72
N ALA A 219 -6.04 5.44 9.08
CA ALA A 219 -6.18 4.01 8.86
C ALA A 219 -6.36 3.58 7.39
N GLU A 220 -6.13 4.47 6.42
CA GLU A 220 -6.10 4.07 5.01
C GLU A 220 -4.88 3.20 4.73
N VAL A 221 -5.05 2.17 3.89
CA VAL A 221 -3.92 1.35 3.44
C VAL A 221 -3.22 1.99 2.25
N VAL A 222 -1.90 1.87 2.23
CA VAL A 222 -1.03 2.33 1.14
C VAL A 222 -0.20 1.16 0.66
N HIS A 223 -0.30 0.83 -0.62
CA HIS A 223 0.53 -0.20 -1.22
C HIS A 223 1.80 0.46 -1.75
N ILE A 224 2.97 -0.06 -1.39
CA ILE A 224 4.26 0.43 -1.87
C ILE A 224 4.99 -0.64 -2.68
N ASP A 225 6.05 -0.26 -3.38
CA ASP A 225 6.91 -1.18 -4.14
C ASP A 225 6.11 -1.92 -5.22
N LEU A 226 5.65 -1.19 -6.23
CA LEU A 226 4.65 -1.65 -7.21
C LEU A 226 5.28 -2.31 -8.45
N GLY A 227 6.60 -2.56 -8.43
CA GLY A 227 7.33 -3.09 -9.58
C GLY A 227 6.91 -4.49 -10.03
N VAL A 228 6.33 -5.32 -9.16
CA VAL A 228 5.77 -6.63 -9.56
C VAL A 228 4.32 -6.44 -10.00
N ALA A 229 4.09 -6.26 -11.29
CA ALA A 229 2.75 -6.07 -11.88
C ALA A 229 2.53 -6.96 -13.11
N PHE A 230 1.34 -6.90 -13.72
CA PHE A 230 0.97 -7.67 -14.92
C PHE A 230 1.22 -9.18 -14.79
N GLU A 231 0.78 -9.75 -13.66
CA GLU A 231 0.85 -11.19 -13.36
C GLU A 231 2.29 -11.73 -13.16
N GLN A 232 3.30 -10.86 -13.07
CA GLN A 232 4.68 -11.27 -12.77
C GLN A 232 4.80 -11.99 -11.41
N GLY A 233 3.86 -11.79 -10.49
CA GLY A 233 3.77 -12.55 -9.23
C GLY A 233 3.69 -14.06 -9.40
N LEU A 234 3.20 -14.54 -10.56
CA LEU A 234 3.17 -15.96 -10.92
C LEU A 234 4.56 -16.53 -11.26
N MET A 235 5.52 -15.67 -11.58
CA MET A 235 6.90 -16.03 -11.97
C MET A 235 7.89 -15.99 -10.80
N LEU A 236 7.43 -15.63 -9.61
CA LEU A 236 8.25 -15.67 -8.39
C LEU A 236 8.65 -17.11 -8.04
N LYS A 237 9.74 -17.26 -7.28
CA LYS A 237 10.22 -18.58 -6.78
C LYS A 237 9.11 -19.41 -6.12
N THR A 238 8.19 -18.73 -5.45
CA THR A 238 6.93 -19.31 -4.97
C THR A 238 5.79 -18.51 -5.59
N PRO A 239 5.11 -19.05 -6.63
CA PRO A 239 4.07 -18.32 -7.34
C PRO A 239 2.93 -17.86 -6.43
N GLU A 240 2.55 -16.59 -6.53
CA GLU A 240 1.39 -16.04 -5.84
C GLU A 240 0.10 -16.40 -6.60
N ARG A 241 -0.67 -17.37 -6.09
CA ARG A 241 -1.92 -17.85 -6.73
C ARG A 241 -3.19 -17.15 -6.24
N VAL A 242 -3.05 -16.12 -5.41
CA VAL A 242 -4.16 -15.35 -4.87
C VAL A 242 -4.26 -14.02 -5.62
N PRO A 243 -5.46 -13.52 -5.95
CA PRO A 243 -5.62 -12.33 -6.78
C PRO A 243 -5.20 -11.04 -6.08
N PHE A 244 -5.28 -11.02 -4.75
CA PHE A 244 -4.85 -9.92 -3.88
C PHE A 244 -4.75 -10.44 -2.44
N ARG A 245 -4.11 -9.67 -1.57
CA ARG A 245 -3.94 -10.04 -0.16
C ARG A 245 -5.21 -9.76 0.64
N LEU A 246 -5.93 -10.81 1.04
CA LEU A 246 -7.09 -10.73 1.94
C LEU A 246 -7.02 -11.83 3.03
N THR A 247 -6.06 -11.69 3.94
CA THR A 247 -5.84 -12.65 5.03
C THR A 247 -6.81 -12.43 6.20
N ARG A 248 -6.82 -13.36 7.17
CA ARG A 248 -7.68 -13.28 8.36
C ARG A 248 -7.50 -11.99 9.16
N ASP A 249 -6.25 -11.50 9.31
CA ASP A 249 -5.99 -10.20 9.94
C ASP A 249 -6.59 -9.03 9.14
N ILE A 250 -6.52 -9.04 7.80
CA ILE A 250 -7.11 -7.97 6.99
C ILE A 250 -8.63 -7.94 7.14
N ILE A 251 -9.26 -9.13 7.16
CA ILE A 251 -10.70 -9.26 7.35
C ILE A 251 -11.11 -8.81 8.76
N ASP A 252 -10.34 -9.18 9.78
CA ASP A 252 -10.57 -8.81 11.18
C ASP A 252 -10.57 -7.28 11.37
N GLY A 253 -9.68 -6.57 10.67
CA GLY A 253 -9.66 -5.10 10.67
C GLY A 253 -10.93 -4.44 10.12
N MET A 254 -11.74 -5.14 9.32
CA MET A 254 -13.02 -4.63 8.81
C MET A 254 -14.14 -4.65 9.87
N GLY A 255 -13.94 -5.41 10.95
CA GLY A 255 -14.91 -5.61 12.02
C GLY A 255 -15.86 -6.79 11.76
N VAL A 256 -16.96 -6.83 12.51
CA VAL A 256 -17.84 -8.02 12.61
C VAL A 256 -18.48 -8.47 11.30
N THR A 257 -18.71 -7.54 10.36
CA THR A 257 -19.28 -7.89 9.05
C THR A 257 -18.27 -8.53 8.11
N GLY A 258 -16.96 -8.43 8.44
CA GLY A 258 -15.86 -8.95 7.64
C GLY A 258 -15.95 -8.45 6.20
N THR A 259 -15.93 -9.40 5.26
CA THR A 259 -16.01 -9.12 3.82
C THR A 259 -17.41 -8.73 3.35
N GLU A 260 -18.45 -9.10 4.09
CA GLU A 260 -19.81 -8.71 3.76
C GLU A 260 -20.09 -7.27 4.19
N GLY A 261 -21.01 -6.60 3.48
CA GLY A 261 -21.33 -5.20 3.74
C GLY A 261 -20.40 -4.22 3.02
N VAL A 262 -19.61 -3.44 3.78
CA VAL A 262 -18.87 -2.29 3.24
C VAL A 262 -17.84 -2.73 2.21
N PHE A 263 -17.02 -3.73 2.54
CA PHE A 263 -15.95 -4.22 1.65
C PHE A 263 -16.51 -4.64 0.29
N LYS A 264 -17.45 -5.60 0.28
CA LYS A 264 -18.10 -6.09 -0.94
C LYS A 264 -18.74 -4.99 -1.80
N ARG A 265 -19.52 -4.09 -1.19
CA ARG A 265 -20.15 -2.97 -1.92
C ARG A 265 -19.12 -2.01 -2.53
N CYS A 266 -18.02 -1.74 -1.82
CA CYS A 266 -16.95 -0.90 -2.33
C CYS A 266 -16.20 -1.60 -3.48
N CYS A 267 -15.98 -2.91 -3.39
CA CYS A 267 -15.39 -3.70 -4.47
C CYS A 267 -16.27 -3.67 -5.74
N GLU A 268 -17.57 -3.97 -5.61
CA GLU A 268 -18.53 -3.94 -6.71
C GLU A 268 -18.56 -2.58 -7.40
N LYS A 269 -18.63 -1.49 -6.61
CA LYS A 269 -18.68 -0.14 -7.16
C LYS A 269 -17.37 0.28 -7.82
N THR A 270 -16.22 -0.06 -7.22
CA THR A 270 -14.90 0.19 -7.81
C THR A 270 -14.77 -0.53 -9.16
N LEU A 271 -15.15 -1.80 -9.23
CA LEU A 271 -15.14 -2.57 -10.48
C LEU A 271 -16.09 -2.00 -11.54
N SER A 272 -17.29 -1.54 -11.14
CA SER A 272 -18.23 -0.88 -12.07
C SER A 272 -17.58 0.34 -12.73
N VAL A 273 -17.02 1.24 -11.92
CA VAL A 273 -16.36 2.46 -12.40
C VAL A 273 -15.19 2.13 -13.33
N MET A 274 -14.36 1.15 -12.97
CA MET A 274 -13.24 0.75 -13.83
C MET A 274 -13.70 0.13 -15.15
N ARG A 275 -14.76 -0.68 -15.16
CA ARG A 275 -15.33 -1.26 -16.38
C ARG A 275 -15.94 -0.20 -17.30
N GLU A 276 -16.63 0.79 -16.74
CA GLU A 276 -17.19 1.92 -17.49
C GLU A 276 -16.10 2.77 -18.17
N ASN A 277 -14.91 2.86 -17.55
CA ASN A 277 -13.78 3.67 -18.04
C ASN A 277 -12.64 2.82 -18.66
N LYS A 278 -12.93 1.59 -19.11
CA LYS A 278 -11.91 0.63 -19.55
C LYS A 278 -10.98 1.13 -20.64
N GLU A 279 -11.48 1.89 -21.62
CA GLU A 279 -10.67 2.35 -22.77
C GLU A 279 -9.55 3.29 -22.32
N ALA A 280 -9.85 4.21 -21.39
CA ALA A 280 -8.86 5.13 -20.84
C ALA A 280 -7.83 4.41 -19.97
N LEU A 281 -8.27 3.40 -19.19
CA LEU A 281 -7.38 2.58 -18.36
C LEU A 281 -6.43 1.72 -19.22
N LEU A 282 -6.94 1.13 -20.31
CA LEU A 282 -6.15 0.34 -21.25
C LEU A 282 -5.05 1.18 -21.90
N THR A 283 -5.34 2.45 -22.22
CA THR A 283 -4.35 3.35 -22.82
C THR A 283 -3.08 3.51 -21.95
N ILE A 284 -3.23 3.61 -20.62
CA ILE A 284 -2.06 3.67 -19.71
C ILE A 284 -1.33 2.32 -19.65
N ILE A 285 -2.09 1.23 -19.56
CA ILE A 285 -1.52 -0.13 -19.49
C ILE A 285 -0.73 -0.46 -20.76
N GLU A 286 -1.22 -0.09 -21.94
CA GLU A 286 -0.52 -0.29 -23.21
C GLU A 286 0.84 0.40 -23.22
N VAL A 287 0.95 1.61 -22.66
CA VAL A 287 2.24 2.32 -22.53
C VAL A 287 3.20 1.56 -21.62
N CYS A 288 2.72 0.91 -20.55
CA CYS A 288 3.55 0.05 -19.68
C CYS A 288 4.12 -1.17 -20.42
N LEU A 289 3.40 -1.69 -21.40
CA LEU A 289 3.77 -2.91 -22.11
C LEU A 289 4.70 -2.64 -23.32
N LEU A 290 4.96 -1.37 -23.65
CA LEU A 290 5.85 -1.01 -24.76
C LEU A 290 7.32 -1.32 -24.42
N PRO A 291 8.00 -2.23 -25.16
CA PRO A 291 9.36 -2.70 -24.85
C PRO A 291 10.43 -1.60 -24.86
N LYS A 292 10.17 -0.47 -25.53
CA LYS A 292 11.11 0.66 -25.62
C LYS A 292 11.18 1.50 -24.33
N VAL A 293 10.23 1.34 -23.41
CA VAL A 293 10.15 2.12 -22.17
C VAL A 293 10.50 1.27 -20.96
N PHE A 294 10.22 -0.04 -21.00
CA PHE A 294 10.44 -1.00 -19.92
C PHE A 294 11.19 -2.23 -20.45
N SER A 295 12.52 -2.19 -20.35
CA SER A 295 13.43 -3.33 -20.51
C SER A 295 14.56 -3.21 -19.51
#